data_AF-A0A964XB14-F1
#
_entry.id   AF-A0A964XB14-F1
#
_cell.length_a   1.000
_cell.length_b   1.000
_cell.length_c   1.000
_cell.angle_alpha   90.00
_cell.angle_beta   90.00
_cell.angle_gamma   90.00
#
_symmetry.space_group_name_H-M   'P 1'
#
loop_
_entity.id
_entity.type
_entity.pdbx_description
1 polymer ?
#
loop_
_entity_poly.entity_id
_entity_poly.type
_entity_poly.pdbx_seq_one_letter_code
_entity_poly.pdbx_strand_id
1 'polypeptide(L)'
;AYFLAEHVLSITELQAYLASDQYVPRVAVQQGFRPFVRHEVRLEGLLANRLTRAGRWKEAAPLYDDEQRQTLMDYVNAIRAAHDEDKSAEARAEHYWLAATLAMTEAKPLLAFYAEPPYHVEKRHWRDARYAQKRPQRELGKLAAMTDDERERLADHAAEFARDRHAAFTAADHAWRACALMPDHDDRTAYRLTIAGNWIMYRDPDAANRFYQALVKRCPDTELGRQAAKKRWFPKLTDDPLYLTK
;
A
#
# COMPACT_ATOMS: atom_id res chain seq x y z
N ALA A 1 -5.60 19.89 -6.40
CA ALA A 1 -5.29 18.95 -7.49
C ALA A 1 -5.09 17.53 -6.94
N TYR A 2 -4.05 17.25 -6.16
CA TYR A 2 -3.72 15.88 -5.72
C TYR A 2 -4.81 15.15 -4.94
N PHE A 3 -5.51 15.83 -4.02
CA PHE A 3 -6.65 15.23 -3.33
C PHE A 3 -7.75 14.78 -4.31
N LEU A 4 -8.07 15.60 -5.31
CA LEU A 4 -9.07 15.24 -6.32
C LEU A 4 -8.54 14.11 -7.21
N ALA A 5 -7.28 14.18 -7.64
CA ALA A 5 -6.66 13.18 -8.50
C ALA A 5 -6.48 11.82 -7.82
N GLU A 6 -6.24 11.79 -6.51
CA GLU A 6 -6.15 10.56 -5.73
C GLU A 6 -7.54 10.05 -5.35
N HIS A 7 -8.40 10.93 -4.81
CA HIS A 7 -9.60 10.51 -4.07
C HIS A 7 -10.94 10.72 -4.78
N VAL A 8 -11.00 11.50 -5.87
CA VAL A 8 -12.27 11.85 -6.52
C VAL A 8 -12.32 11.39 -7.97
N LEU A 9 -11.26 11.63 -8.75
CA LEU A 9 -11.19 11.19 -10.14
C LEU A 9 -10.98 9.69 -10.21
N SER A 10 -11.64 9.01 -11.14
CA SER A 10 -11.25 7.68 -11.60
C SER A 10 -9.89 7.71 -12.30
N ILE A 11 -9.29 6.53 -12.51
CA ILE A 11 -8.04 6.43 -13.30
C ILE A 11 -8.27 6.96 -14.72
N THR A 12 -9.40 6.65 -15.35
CA THR A 12 -9.74 7.09 -16.71
C THR A 12 -9.91 8.59 -16.79
N GLU A 13 -10.58 9.22 -15.83
CA GLU A 13 -10.73 10.69 -15.80
C GLU A 13 -9.40 11.39 -15.57
N LEU A 14 -8.53 10.83 -14.71
CA LEU A 14 -7.18 11.37 -14.52
C LEU A 14 -6.33 11.23 -15.79
N GLN A 15 -6.41 10.09 -16.49
CA GLN A 15 -5.77 9.88 -17.79
C GLN A 15 -6.27 10.91 -18.82
N ALA A 16 -7.58 11.11 -18.92
CA ALA A 16 -8.19 12.08 -19.84
C ALA A 16 -7.78 13.52 -19.51
N TYR A 17 -7.73 13.89 -18.22
CA TYR A 17 -7.27 15.20 -17.78
C TYR A 17 -5.81 15.45 -18.20
N LEU A 18 -4.92 14.48 -17.95
CA LEU A 18 -3.50 14.57 -18.32
C LEU A 18 -3.26 14.64 -19.84
N ALA A 19 -4.16 14.05 -20.64
CA ALA A 19 -4.11 14.10 -22.10
C ALA A 19 -4.74 15.38 -22.68
N SER A 20 -5.37 16.22 -21.86
CA SER A 20 -6.08 17.41 -22.34
C SER A 20 -5.18 18.64 -22.43
N ASP A 21 -5.54 19.58 -23.29
CA ASP A 21 -4.86 20.89 -23.41
C ASP A 21 -4.97 21.76 -22.14
N GLN A 22 -5.83 21.36 -21.18
CA GLN A 22 -5.95 22.03 -19.88
C GLN A 22 -4.83 21.64 -18.92
N TYR A 23 -4.17 20.50 -19.14
CA TYR A 23 -3.07 20.07 -18.32
C TYR A 23 -1.77 20.70 -18.81
N VAL A 24 -1.21 21.58 -17.97
CA VAL A 24 0.10 22.16 -18.17
C VAL A 24 1.04 21.55 -17.13
N PRO A 25 1.97 20.68 -17.52
CA PRO A 25 2.98 20.15 -16.60
C PRO A 25 3.70 21.30 -15.92
N ARG A 26 3.71 21.32 -14.59
CA ARG A 26 4.52 22.31 -13.87
C ARG A 26 5.99 21.93 -14.06
N VAL A 27 6.70 22.75 -14.82
CA VAL A 27 8.15 22.67 -14.94
C VAL A 27 8.74 23.55 -13.83
N ALA A 28 9.55 22.96 -12.97
CA ALA A 28 10.21 23.67 -11.88
C ALA A 28 10.97 24.90 -12.42
N VAL A 29 10.48 26.10 -12.11
CA VAL A 29 11.25 27.32 -12.31
C VAL A 29 12.26 27.37 -11.17
N GLN A 30 13.54 27.12 -11.47
CA GLN A 30 14.62 27.42 -10.53
C GLN A 30 14.65 28.94 -10.29
N GLN A 31 13.97 29.39 -9.24
CA GLN A 31 14.14 30.73 -8.68
C GLN A 31 14.79 30.59 -7.31
N GLY A 32 15.83 31.39 -7.10
CA GLY A 32 16.85 31.18 -6.10
C GLY A 32 16.38 31.18 -4.64
N PHE A 33 17.24 30.58 -3.82
CA PHE A 33 17.37 30.74 -2.37
C PHE A 33 16.12 30.45 -1.51
N ARG A 34 15.71 29.17 -1.51
CA ARG A 34 15.42 28.33 -0.33
C ARG A 34 14.89 26.97 -0.81
N PRO A 35 15.52 25.83 -0.46
CA PRO A 35 15.03 24.52 -0.87
C PRO A 35 13.87 24.12 0.04
N PHE A 36 12.72 24.77 -0.11
CA PHE A 36 11.49 24.01 0.07
C PHE A 36 11.38 23.17 -1.20
N VAL A 37 11.92 21.96 -1.15
CA VAL A 37 11.55 20.92 -2.11
C VAL A 37 10.08 20.62 -1.83
N ARG A 38 9.18 21.48 -2.34
CA ARG A 38 7.89 20.97 -2.77
C ARG A 38 8.29 19.96 -3.82
N HIS A 39 8.29 18.68 -3.46
CA HIS A 39 8.21 17.64 -4.47
C HIS A 39 7.01 18.05 -5.32
N GLU A 40 7.28 18.64 -6.49
CA GLU A 40 6.25 18.92 -7.46
C GLU A 40 5.77 17.54 -7.87
N VAL A 41 4.70 17.13 -7.21
CA VAL A 41 3.98 15.92 -7.51
C VAL A 41 3.54 16.04 -8.95
N ARG A 42 4.27 15.38 -9.84
CA ARG A 42 3.80 15.17 -11.20
C ARG A 42 2.55 14.30 -11.10
N LEU A 43 1.41 14.80 -11.59
CA LEU A 43 0.15 14.07 -11.60
C LEU A 43 0.29 12.73 -12.36
N GLU A 44 1.27 12.66 -13.26
CA GLU A 44 1.76 11.45 -13.93
C GLU A 44 2.27 10.40 -12.94
N GLY A 45 3.04 10.79 -11.91
CA GLY A 45 3.53 9.88 -10.88
C GLY A 45 2.41 9.37 -9.96
N LEU A 46 1.42 10.23 -9.66
CA LEU A 46 0.20 9.82 -8.96
C LEU A 46 -0.58 8.81 -9.80
N LEU A 47 -0.79 9.09 -11.09
CA LEU A 47 -1.43 8.17 -12.02
C LEU A 47 -0.68 6.84 -12.09
N ALA A 48 0.66 6.86 -12.16
CA ALA A 48 1.49 5.66 -12.17
C ALA A 48 1.24 4.79 -10.93
N ASN A 49 1.23 5.38 -9.74
CA ASN A 49 0.96 4.65 -8.50
C ASN A 49 -0.47 4.08 -8.45
N ARG A 50 -1.46 4.82 -8.94
CA ARG A 50 -2.85 4.32 -9.04
C ARG A 50 -2.95 3.15 -10.02
N LEU A 51 -2.32 3.24 -11.18
CA LEU A 51 -2.24 2.14 -12.15
C LEU A 51 -1.53 0.92 -11.57
N THR A 52 -0.46 1.11 -10.80
CA THR A 52 0.27 0.03 -10.11
C THR A 52 -0.63 -0.69 -9.10
N ARG A 53 -1.33 0.04 -8.24
CA ARG A 53 -2.31 -0.54 -7.28
C ARG A 53 -3.44 -1.28 -7.98
N ALA A 54 -3.89 -0.76 -9.12
CA ALA A 54 -4.96 -1.37 -9.92
C ALA A 54 -4.50 -2.57 -10.77
N GLY A 55 -3.23 -2.97 -10.73
CA GLY A 55 -2.71 -4.06 -11.56
C GLY A 55 -2.46 -3.71 -13.03
N ARG A 56 -2.65 -2.44 -13.42
CA ARG A 56 -2.47 -1.93 -14.79
C ARG A 56 -1.00 -1.61 -15.07
N TRP A 57 -0.11 -2.57 -14.79
CA TRP A 57 1.34 -2.36 -14.76
C TRP A 57 1.95 -1.97 -16.12
N LYS A 58 1.39 -2.47 -17.22
CA LYS A 58 1.84 -2.10 -18.58
C LYS A 58 1.64 -0.61 -18.85
N GLU A 59 0.57 -0.02 -18.31
CA GLU A 59 0.27 1.40 -18.44
C GLU A 59 1.01 2.25 -17.42
N ALA A 60 1.27 1.71 -16.22
CA ALA A 60 2.07 2.39 -15.19
C ALA A 60 3.54 2.52 -15.62
N ALA A 61 4.11 1.47 -16.21
CA ALA A 61 5.52 1.38 -16.56
C ALA A 61 6.07 2.62 -17.29
N PRO A 62 5.49 3.14 -18.38
CA PRO A 62 6.02 4.31 -19.09
C PRO A 62 5.98 5.62 -18.31
N LEU A 63 5.21 5.71 -17.21
CA LEU A 63 5.09 6.92 -16.38
C LEU A 63 6.18 7.02 -15.30
N TYR A 64 6.91 5.93 -15.07
CA TYR A 64 8.01 5.84 -14.12
C TYR A 64 9.35 6.17 -14.78
N ASP A 65 10.31 6.65 -13.98
CA ASP A 65 11.72 6.67 -14.37
C ASP A 65 12.31 5.24 -14.42
N ASP A 66 13.57 5.10 -14.85
CA ASP A 66 14.15 3.78 -15.08
C ASP A 66 14.32 2.95 -13.80
N GLU A 67 14.61 3.58 -12.66
CA GLU A 67 14.75 2.92 -11.36
C GLU A 67 13.40 2.41 -10.85
N GLN A 68 12.38 3.27 -10.91
CA GLN A 68 11.01 2.93 -10.55
C GLN A 68 10.42 1.87 -11.48
N ARG A 69 10.73 1.94 -12.78
CA ARG A 69 10.29 0.96 -13.77
C ARG A 69 10.91 -0.41 -13.51
N GLN A 70 12.20 -0.46 -13.16
CA GLN A 70 12.86 -1.70 -12.77
C GLN A 70 12.22 -2.30 -11.51
N THR A 71 12.01 -1.47 -10.49
CA THR A 71 11.33 -1.87 -9.24
C THR A 71 9.92 -2.44 -9.51
N LEU A 72 9.15 -1.78 -10.39
CA LEU A 72 7.84 -2.29 -10.82
C LEU A 72 7.98 -3.66 -11.50
N MET A 73 8.95 -3.82 -12.41
CA MET A 73 9.15 -5.07 -13.13
C MET A 73 9.54 -6.22 -12.19
N ASP A 74 10.42 -6.00 -11.22
CA ASP A 74 10.81 -7.00 -10.24
C ASP A 74 9.62 -7.45 -9.40
N TYR A 75 8.81 -6.49 -8.94
CA TYR A 75 7.57 -6.76 -8.21
C TYR A 75 6.57 -7.57 -9.05
N VAL A 76 6.35 -7.17 -10.31
CA VAL A 76 5.42 -7.85 -11.23
C VAL A 76 5.89 -9.25 -11.58
N ASN A 77 7.19 -9.44 -11.79
CA ASN A 77 7.77 -10.74 -12.09
C ASN A 77 7.63 -11.69 -10.90
N ALA A 78 7.83 -11.20 -9.67
CA ALA A 78 7.57 -11.99 -8.46
C ALA A 78 6.10 -12.42 -8.38
N ILE A 79 5.14 -11.53 -8.64
CA ILE A 79 3.71 -11.87 -8.66
C ILE A 79 3.41 -12.93 -9.73
N ARG A 80 3.89 -12.72 -10.97
CA ARG A 80 3.65 -13.66 -12.07
C ARG A 80 4.17 -15.06 -11.74
N ALA A 81 5.39 -15.14 -11.22
CA ALA A 81 5.99 -16.42 -10.83
C ALA A 81 5.27 -17.07 -9.63
N ALA A 82 4.63 -16.30 -8.76
CA ALA A 82 3.82 -16.84 -7.66
C ALA A 82 2.48 -17.44 -8.14
N HIS A 83 1.93 -16.88 -9.21
CA HIS A 83 0.69 -17.32 -9.85
C HIS A 83 0.88 -18.40 -10.92
N ASP A 84 2.13 -18.68 -11.31
CA ASP A 84 2.48 -19.73 -12.27
C ASP A 84 2.21 -21.12 -11.69
N GLU A 85 1.16 -21.79 -12.21
CA GLU A 85 0.70 -23.10 -11.74
C GLU A 85 1.60 -24.25 -12.17
N ASP A 86 2.52 -24.03 -13.13
CA ASP A 86 3.51 -25.02 -13.54
C ASP A 86 4.64 -25.16 -12.51
N LYS A 87 4.75 -24.20 -11.58
CA LYS A 87 5.72 -24.24 -10.47
C LYS A 87 5.17 -25.01 -9.27
N SER A 88 6.09 -25.63 -8.52
CA SER A 88 5.75 -26.28 -7.25
C SER A 88 5.12 -25.31 -6.24
N ALA A 89 4.32 -25.82 -5.31
CA ALA A 89 3.74 -25.03 -4.23
C ALA A 89 4.81 -24.28 -3.43
N GLU A 90 5.97 -24.91 -3.18
CA GLU A 90 7.11 -24.29 -2.51
C GLU A 90 7.67 -23.11 -3.31
N ALA A 91 7.94 -23.29 -4.60
CA ALA A 91 8.46 -22.23 -5.45
C ALA A 91 7.48 -21.04 -5.54
N ARG A 92 6.18 -21.33 -5.63
CA ARG A 92 5.13 -20.31 -5.62
C ARG A 92 5.06 -19.59 -4.27
N ALA A 93 5.22 -20.31 -3.16
CA ALA A 93 5.28 -19.72 -1.82
C ALA A 93 6.44 -18.72 -1.68
N GLU A 94 7.62 -19.08 -2.20
CA GLU A 94 8.77 -18.18 -2.22
C GLU A 94 8.54 -16.93 -3.07
N HIS A 95 7.91 -17.08 -4.23
CA HIS A 95 7.59 -15.92 -5.08
C HIS A 95 6.52 -15.01 -4.48
N TYR A 96 5.49 -15.57 -3.82
CA TYR A 96 4.54 -14.76 -3.04
C TYR A 96 5.25 -14.04 -1.88
N TRP A 97 6.18 -14.70 -1.20
CA TRP A 97 6.95 -14.08 -0.13
C TRP A 97 7.88 -12.97 -0.63
N LEU A 98 8.50 -13.16 -1.80
CA LEU A 98 9.29 -12.14 -2.47
C LEU A 98 8.42 -10.93 -2.85
N ALA A 99 7.26 -11.15 -3.47
CA ALA A 99 6.32 -10.08 -3.79
C ALA A 99 5.86 -9.34 -2.53
N ALA A 100 5.64 -10.05 -1.42
CA ALA A 100 5.30 -9.45 -0.13
C ALA A 100 6.43 -8.56 0.41
N THR A 101 7.67 -9.06 0.38
CA THR A 101 8.85 -8.31 0.80
C THR A 101 9.03 -7.06 -0.03
N LEU A 102 9.08 -7.18 -1.36
CA LEU A 102 9.22 -6.05 -2.30
C LEU A 102 8.14 -4.98 -2.05
N ALA A 103 6.89 -5.39 -1.83
CA ALA A 103 5.80 -4.46 -1.52
C ALA A 103 6.04 -3.68 -0.21
N MET A 104 6.74 -4.26 0.77
CA MET A 104 7.09 -3.62 2.04
C MET A 104 8.36 -2.77 1.98
N THR A 105 9.22 -3.01 1.01
CA THR A 105 10.53 -2.36 0.85
C THR A 105 10.58 -1.52 -0.43
N GLU A 106 11.12 -2.07 -1.52
CA GLU A 106 11.48 -1.31 -2.71
C GLU A 106 10.25 -0.80 -3.48
N ALA A 107 9.20 -1.62 -3.61
CA ALA A 107 7.97 -1.25 -4.32
C ALA A 107 6.99 -0.44 -3.47
N LYS A 108 7.30 -0.21 -2.18
CA LYS A 108 6.45 0.56 -1.27
C LYS A 108 6.09 1.95 -1.80
N PRO A 109 7.02 2.77 -2.35
CA PRO A 109 6.70 4.07 -2.91
C PRO A 109 5.79 4.00 -4.15
N LEU A 110 5.90 2.93 -4.95
CA LEU A 110 5.05 2.72 -6.13
C LEU A 110 3.62 2.33 -5.74
N LEU A 111 3.50 1.65 -4.60
CA LEU A 111 2.22 1.28 -4.03
C LEU A 111 1.58 2.43 -3.24
N ALA A 112 2.31 3.50 -2.89
CA ALA A 112 1.89 4.62 -2.02
C ALA A 112 0.92 5.64 -2.68
N PHE A 113 0.06 6.26 -1.85
CA PHE A 113 -0.93 7.29 -2.17
C PHE A 113 -0.12 8.56 -2.05
N TYR A 114 -0.18 9.38 -3.08
CA TYR A 114 0.80 10.44 -3.23
C TYR A 114 0.64 11.51 -2.12
N ALA A 115 -0.52 11.60 -1.49
CA ALA A 115 -0.84 12.59 -0.46
C ALA A 115 -0.67 12.12 1.01
N GLU A 116 0.05 11.02 1.29
CA GLU A 116 0.42 10.68 2.68
C GLU A 116 1.34 11.80 3.23
N PRO A 117 0.93 12.60 4.23
CA PRO A 117 1.87 13.41 4.97
C PRO A 117 2.94 12.48 5.55
N PRO A 118 4.21 12.90 5.67
CA PRO A 118 5.20 12.11 6.38
C PRO A 118 4.60 11.77 7.74
N TYR A 119 4.41 10.46 7.97
CA TYR A 119 3.96 9.83 9.19
C TYR A 119 4.27 10.70 10.39
N HIS A 120 3.33 11.50 10.92
CA HIS A 120 3.34 12.18 12.23
C HIS A 120 2.27 13.28 12.35
N VAL A 121 1.62 13.71 11.27
CA VAL A 121 0.52 14.70 11.38
C VAL A 121 -0.80 13.99 11.73
N GLU A 122 -0.89 13.66 13.01
CA GLU A 122 -2.10 13.35 13.78
C GLU A 122 -2.93 12.14 13.30
N LYS A 123 -2.83 11.04 14.07
CA LYS A 123 -3.65 9.80 14.05
C LYS A 123 -5.19 10.02 14.10
N ARG A 124 -5.67 11.26 13.99
CA ARG A 124 -7.08 11.66 14.13
C ARG A 124 -7.74 12.13 12.84
N HIS A 125 -7.01 12.44 11.78
CA HIS A 125 -7.61 13.22 10.67
C HIS A 125 -8.03 12.42 9.43
N TRP A 126 -7.48 11.24 9.19
CA TRP A 126 -7.86 10.43 8.02
C TRP A 126 -9.01 9.45 8.28
N ARG A 127 -9.19 9.01 9.53
CA ARG A 127 -10.34 8.18 9.96
C ARG A 127 -11.70 8.87 9.85
N ASP A 128 -11.68 10.15 9.55
CA ASP A 128 -12.87 10.96 9.44
C ASP A 128 -13.12 11.28 7.97
N ALA A 129 -14.12 10.63 7.38
CA ALA A 129 -14.88 11.19 6.26
C ALA A 129 -15.28 12.67 6.53
N ARG A 130 -15.27 13.09 7.80
CA ARG A 130 -15.43 14.48 8.26
C ARG A 130 -14.30 15.43 7.80
N TYR A 131 -13.09 14.99 7.49
CA TYR A 131 -12.03 15.87 6.96
C TYR A 131 -12.22 16.18 5.47
N ALA A 132 -12.70 15.20 4.71
CA ALA A 132 -13.09 15.42 3.33
C ALA A 132 -14.40 16.23 3.22
N GLN A 133 -15.30 16.10 4.20
CA GLN A 133 -16.45 17.01 4.38
C GLN A 133 -16.02 18.41 4.86
N LYS A 134 -14.94 18.53 5.62
CA LYS A 134 -14.34 19.78 6.08
C LYS A 134 -13.14 20.15 5.21
N ARG A 135 -13.38 20.45 3.93
CA ARG A 135 -12.54 21.47 3.28
C ARG A 135 -12.42 22.65 4.25
N PRO A 136 -11.27 23.34 4.34
CA PRO A 136 -11.32 24.69 4.86
C PRO A 136 -12.22 25.46 3.90
N GLN A 137 -13.47 25.68 4.33
CA GLN A 137 -14.36 26.72 3.81
C GLN A 137 -13.69 28.11 3.83
N ARG A 138 -12.48 28.21 4.40
CA ARG A 138 -11.77 29.43 4.74
C ARG A 138 -10.90 30.03 3.66
N GLU A 139 -10.69 29.43 2.48
CA GLU A 139 -9.87 30.10 1.45
C GLU A 139 -10.40 30.05 0.00
N LEU A 140 -11.54 29.38 -0.28
CA LEU A 140 -12.06 29.28 -1.67
C LEU A 140 -13.53 29.67 -1.88
N GLY A 141 -14.24 30.09 -0.84
CA GLY A 141 -15.64 30.54 -0.96
C GLY A 141 -16.57 29.48 -1.57
N LYS A 142 -17.84 29.84 -1.77
CA LYS A 142 -18.90 28.94 -2.26
C LYS A 142 -18.63 28.30 -3.65
N LEU A 143 -17.58 28.71 -4.36
CA LEU A 143 -17.21 28.24 -5.71
C LEU A 143 -16.43 26.92 -5.72
N ALA A 144 -16.06 26.40 -4.55
CA ALA A 144 -15.29 25.16 -4.44
C ALA A 144 -15.88 24.22 -3.39
N ALA A 145 -17.19 24.30 -3.16
CA ALA A 145 -17.90 23.29 -2.39
C ALA A 145 -17.92 21.98 -3.20
N MET A 146 -17.64 20.86 -2.54
CA MET A 146 -17.73 19.52 -3.16
C MET A 146 -19.15 19.33 -3.71
N THR A 147 -19.31 18.78 -4.91
CA THR A 147 -20.66 18.44 -5.42
C THR A 147 -21.21 17.20 -4.69
N ASP A 148 -22.52 16.91 -4.82
CA ASP A 148 -23.08 15.66 -4.30
C ASP A 148 -22.42 14.44 -4.97
N ASP A 149 -22.22 14.49 -6.29
CA ASP A 149 -21.50 13.44 -7.02
C ASP A 149 -20.05 13.26 -6.53
N GLU A 150 -19.33 14.35 -6.22
CA GLU A 150 -17.99 14.25 -5.66
C GLU A 150 -18.01 13.69 -4.24
N ARG A 151 -19.06 13.94 -3.44
CA ARG A 151 -19.25 13.33 -2.11
C ARG A 151 -19.53 11.83 -2.22
N GLU A 152 -20.35 11.43 -3.17
CA GLU A 152 -20.69 10.02 -3.42
C GLU A 152 -19.46 9.26 -3.91
N ARG A 153 -18.77 9.77 -4.93
CA ARG A 153 -17.50 9.18 -5.42
C ARG A 153 -16.43 9.12 -4.33
N LEU A 154 -16.34 10.16 -3.51
CA LEU A 154 -15.45 10.16 -2.37
C LEU A 154 -15.87 9.11 -1.35
N ALA A 155 -17.17 8.87 -1.09
CA ALA A 155 -17.62 7.83 -0.16
C ALA A 155 -17.29 6.43 -0.70
N ASP A 156 -17.47 6.20 -2.00
CA ASP A 156 -17.13 4.95 -2.69
C ASP A 156 -15.62 4.70 -2.64
N HIS A 157 -14.81 5.68 -3.05
CA HIS A 157 -13.37 5.57 -2.94
C HIS A 157 -12.93 5.57 -1.46
N ALA A 158 -13.65 6.21 -0.54
CA ALA A 158 -13.35 6.17 0.89
C ALA A 158 -13.55 4.78 1.48
N ALA A 159 -14.37 3.90 0.91
CA ALA A 159 -14.38 2.49 1.30
C ALA A 159 -13.08 1.77 0.86
N GLU A 160 -12.52 2.17 -0.29
CA GLU A 160 -11.20 1.74 -0.76
C GLU A 160 -10.05 2.36 0.08
N PHE A 161 -10.20 3.59 0.59
CA PHE A 161 -9.23 4.32 1.44
C PHE A 161 -9.34 4.06 2.95
N ALA A 162 -10.53 3.79 3.51
CA ALA A 162 -10.76 3.61 4.96
C ALA A 162 -10.13 2.33 5.50
N ARG A 163 -9.79 1.42 4.58
CA ARG A 163 -8.63 0.57 4.73
C ARG A 163 -7.39 1.45 4.53
N ASP A 164 -6.82 2.05 5.59
CA ASP A 164 -5.49 2.73 5.61
C ASP A 164 -4.33 1.80 5.16
N ARG A 165 -4.30 1.37 3.89
CA ARG A 165 -3.70 0.08 3.51
C ARG A 165 -2.87 0.13 2.23
N HIS A 166 -1.89 1.02 2.21
CA HIS A 166 -0.73 0.86 1.33
C HIS A 166 0.06 -0.39 1.59
N ALA A 167 0.85 -0.78 0.59
CA ALA A 167 2.05 -1.61 0.64
C ALA A 167 2.03 -2.75 1.67
N ALA A 168 2.03 -2.47 2.96
CA ALA A 168 1.81 -3.41 4.06
C ALA A 168 0.63 -4.38 3.90
N PHE A 169 -0.50 -3.96 3.36
CA PHE A 169 -1.64 -4.88 3.21
C PHE A 169 -1.61 -5.65 1.90
N THR A 170 -1.16 -5.03 0.82
CA THR A 170 -0.81 -5.74 -0.40
C THR A 170 0.24 -6.81 -0.10
N ALA A 171 1.25 -6.46 0.71
CA ALA A 171 2.27 -7.37 1.19
C ALA A 171 1.69 -8.45 2.09
N ALA A 172 0.83 -8.10 3.05
CA ALA A 172 0.16 -9.08 3.90
C ALA A 172 -0.68 -10.06 3.06
N ASP A 173 -1.39 -9.61 2.03
CA ASP A 173 -2.18 -10.50 1.18
C ASP A 173 -1.29 -11.46 0.36
N HIS A 174 -0.15 -10.97 -0.16
CA HIS A 174 0.86 -11.83 -0.78
C HIS A 174 1.46 -12.82 0.23
N ALA A 175 1.85 -12.36 1.42
CA ALA A 175 2.40 -13.20 2.47
C ALA A 175 1.40 -14.24 2.98
N TRP A 176 0.10 -13.92 3.02
CA TRP A 176 -0.94 -14.87 3.36
C TRP A 176 -1.01 -16.01 2.34
N ARG A 177 -0.96 -15.68 1.04
CA ARG A 177 -0.90 -16.68 -0.04
C ARG A 177 0.39 -17.51 0.03
N ALA A 178 1.52 -16.88 0.35
CA ALA A 178 2.78 -17.60 0.59
C ALA A 178 2.59 -18.64 1.71
N CYS A 179 2.17 -18.19 2.90
CA CYS A 179 2.03 -19.07 4.06
C CYS A 179 1.02 -20.19 3.81
N ALA A 180 -0.06 -19.95 3.06
CA ALA A 180 -1.06 -20.95 2.71
C ALA A 180 -0.50 -22.13 1.89
N LEU A 181 0.61 -21.91 1.17
CA LEU A 181 1.29 -22.94 0.37
C LEU A 181 2.44 -23.63 1.12
N MET A 182 2.82 -23.14 2.31
CA MET A 182 3.93 -23.68 3.09
C MET A 182 3.46 -24.81 4.03
N PRO A 183 4.36 -25.69 4.49
CA PRO A 183 4.03 -26.80 5.39
C PRO A 183 3.53 -26.36 6.78
N ASP A 184 2.75 -27.22 7.43
CA ASP A 184 2.40 -27.08 8.85
C ASP A 184 3.58 -27.54 9.72
N HIS A 185 3.60 -27.10 10.99
CA HIS A 185 4.65 -27.39 11.98
C HIS A 185 6.08 -26.97 11.56
N ASP A 186 6.20 -26.11 10.54
CA ASP A 186 7.46 -25.60 10.03
C ASP A 186 7.82 -24.23 10.63
N ASP A 187 9.08 -24.06 11.05
CA ASP A 187 9.58 -22.83 11.67
C ASP A 187 9.56 -21.65 10.71
N ARG A 188 9.83 -21.88 9.41
CA ARG A 188 9.79 -20.80 8.40
C ARG A 188 8.36 -20.28 8.22
N THR A 189 7.37 -21.17 8.24
CA THR A 189 5.95 -20.83 8.17
C THR A 189 5.52 -20.02 9.39
N ALA A 190 5.92 -20.46 10.58
CA ALA A 190 5.63 -19.74 11.83
C ALA A 190 6.22 -18.31 11.83
N TYR A 191 7.46 -18.19 11.34
CA TYR A 191 8.16 -16.92 11.20
C TYR A 191 7.46 -15.98 10.21
N ARG A 192 7.13 -16.45 9.00
CA ARG A 192 6.44 -15.64 7.98
C ARG A 192 5.05 -15.18 8.41
N LEU A 193 4.27 -16.06 9.07
CA LEU A 193 2.98 -15.69 9.66
C LEU A 193 3.13 -14.61 10.73
N THR A 194 4.17 -14.72 11.56
CA THR A 194 4.47 -13.72 12.60
C THR A 194 4.81 -12.37 12.00
N ILE A 195 5.72 -12.33 11.02
CA ILE A 195 6.13 -11.08 10.35
C ILE A 195 4.94 -10.42 9.66
N ALA A 196 4.23 -11.17 8.82
CA ALA A 196 3.14 -10.63 8.02
C ALA A 196 2.00 -10.08 8.89
N GLY A 197 1.68 -10.76 9.99
CA GLY A 197 0.74 -10.26 10.98
C GLY A 197 1.22 -8.96 11.64
N ASN A 198 2.52 -8.86 11.96
CA ASN A 198 3.09 -7.67 12.60
C ASN A 198 3.08 -6.42 11.69
N TRP A 199 3.17 -6.58 10.36
CA TRP A 199 3.06 -5.44 9.43
C TRP A 199 1.76 -4.64 9.60
N ILE A 200 0.68 -5.35 9.98
CA ILE A 200 -0.66 -4.80 9.98
C ILE A 200 -1.30 -4.72 11.37
N MET A 201 -0.80 -5.43 12.39
CA MET A 201 -1.48 -5.55 13.69
C MET A 201 -1.69 -4.24 14.46
N TYR A 202 -0.85 -3.22 14.26
CA TYR A 202 -1.03 -1.92 14.93
C TYR A 202 -2.01 -1.00 14.20
N ARG A 203 -2.26 -1.28 12.91
CA ARG A 203 -3.17 -0.52 12.06
C ARG A 203 -4.56 -1.16 12.09
N ASP A 204 -4.60 -2.48 11.94
CA ASP A 204 -5.81 -3.27 11.89
C ASP A 204 -5.61 -4.65 12.56
N PRO A 205 -5.88 -4.74 13.87
CA PRO A 205 -5.80 -5.99 14.62
C PRO A 205 -6.72 -7.09 14.09
N ASP A 206 -7.92 -6.73 13.62
CA ASP A 206 -8.92 -7.71 13.17
C ASP A 206 -8.46 -8.42 11.89
N ALA A 207 -7.86 -7.69 10.94
CA ALA A 207 -7.25 -8.30 9.77
C ALA A 207 -5.95 -9.04 10.09
N ALA A 208 -5.18 -8.58 11.09
CA ALA A 208 -3.99 -9.31 11.55
C ALA A 208 -4.36 -10.66 12.19
N ASN A 209 -5.53 -10.75 12.82
CA ASN A 209 -5.98 -11.93 13.56
C ASN A 209 -5.91 -13.23 12.74
N ARG A 210 -6.13 -13.18 11.41
CA ARG A 210 -6.01 -14.37 10.54
C ARG A 210 -4.62 -15.01 10.59
N PHE A 211 -3.56 -14.20 10.67
CA PHE A 211 -2.19 -14.71 10.76
C PHE A 211 -1.89 -15.28 12.14
N TYR A 212 -2.41 -14.65 13.20
CA TYR A 212 -2.27 -15.16 14.56
C TYR A 212 -2.98 -16.51 14.71
N GLN A 213 -4.21 -16.62 14.22
CA GLN A 213 -4.97 -17.88 14.23
C GLN A 213 -4.27 -18.97 13.43
N ALA A 214 -3.75 -18.65 12.25
CA ALA A 214 -2.97 -19.60 11.46
C ALA A 214 -1.70 -20.04 12.20
N LEU A 215 -0.99 -19.11 12.84
CA LEU A 215 0.24 -19.41 13.59
C LEU A 215 -0.01 -20.40 14.73
N VAL A 216 -1.04 -20.17 15.56
CA VAL A 216 -1.34 -21.08 16.69
C VAL A 216 -1.94 -22.41 16.24
N LYS A 217 -2.67 -22.44 15.12
CA LYS A 217 -3.33 -23.65 14.62
C LYS A 217 -2.39 -24.55 13.83
N ARG A 218 -1.58 -23.96 12.95
CA ARG A 218 -0.74 -24.69 11.98
C ARG A 218 0.68 -24.92 12.48
N CYS A 219 1.16 -24.09 13.40
CA CYS A 219 2.52 -24.18 13.92
C CYS A 219 2.55 -24.31 15.46
N PRO A 220 1.69 -25.13 16.12
CA PRO A 220 1.62 -25.18 17.58
C PRO A 220 2.91 -25.65 18.25
N ASP A 221 3.72 -26.45 17.54
CA ASP A 221 4.95 -27.05 18.05
C ASP A 221 6.21 -26.22 17.75
N THR A 222 6.09 -25.11 17.03
CA THR A 222 7.20 -24.19 16.82
C THR A 222 7.35 -23.26 18.01
N GLU A 223 8.54 -22.69 18.19
CA GLU A 223 8.78 -21.76 19.30
C GLU A 223 7.87 -20.52 19.19
N LEU A 224 7.72 -19.97 17.99
CA LEU A 224 6.84 -18.82 17.74
C LEU A 224 5.35 -19.16 17.96
N GLY A 225 4.91 -20.36 17.59
CA GLY A 225 3.53 -20.81 17.83
C GLY A 225 3.23 -20.97 19.31
N ARG A 226 4.14 -21.59 20.08
CA ARG A 226 4.01 -21.69 21.55
C ARG A 226 3.98 -20.32 22.21
N GLN A 227 4.88 -19.42 21.81
CA GLN A 227 4.89 -18.05 22.34
C GLN A 227 3.60 -17.29 21.99
N ALA A 228 3.11 -17.44 20.77
CA ALA A 228 1.86 -16.83 20.34
C ALA A 228 0.67 -17.33 21.14
N ALA A 229 0.56 -18.64 21.35
CA ALA A 229 -0.49 -19.26 22.15
C ALA A 229 -0.45 -18.77 23.60
N LYS A 230 0.75 -18.72 24.20
CA LYS A 230 0.95 -18.21 25.57
C LYS A 230 0.57 -16.74 25.71
N LYS A 231 0.94 -15.91 24.72
CA LYS A 231 0.66 -14.47 24.71
C LYS A 231 -0.77 -14.13 24.29
N ARG A 232 -1.47 -15.08 23.66
CA ARG A 232 -2.75 -14.88 22.96
C ARG A 232 -2.69 -13.79 21.87
N TRP A 233 -1.50 -13.58 21.30
CA TRP A 233 -1.21 -12.62 20.24
C TRP A 233 0.19 -12.85 19.66
N PHE A 234 0.60 -12.12 18.63
CA PHE A 234 1.92 -12.28 18.01
C PHE A 234 3.08 -12.10 19.00
N PRO A 235 4.11 -12.98 18.96
CA PRO A 235 5.35 -12.77 19.69
C PRO A 235 6.10 -11.53 19.17
N LYS A 236 7.04 -11.01 19.97
CA LYS A 236 7.93 -9.94 19.51
C LYS A 236 9.06 -10.58 18.70
N LEU A 237 9.37 -10.03 17.54
CA LEU A 237 10.59 -10.37 16.82
C LEU A 237 11.66 -9.37 17.25
N THR A 238 12.72 -9.84 17.88
CA THR A 238 13.93 -9.07 18.11
C THR A 238 14.83 -9.29 16.89
N ASP A 239 15.30 -8.22 16.26
CA ASP A 239 16.35 -8.22 15.21
C ASP A 239 15.92 -8.46 13.74
N ASP A 240 14.65 -8.28 13.39
CA ASP A 240 14.18 -8.43 12.00
C ASP A 240 14.06 -7.08 11.25
N PRO A 241 14.68 -6.90 10.07
CA PRO A 241 14.66 -5.64 9.32
C PRO A 241 13.28 -5.29 8.74
N LEU A 242 12.38 -6.26 8.59
CA LEU A 242 11.00 -6.08 8.14
C LEU A 242 10.01 -5.98 9.31
N TYR A 243 10.49 -6.09 10.56
CA TYR A 243 9.65 -5.92 11.74
C TYR A 243 9.41 -4.44 12.04
N LEU A 244 8.13 -4.06 12.04
CA LEU A 244 7.72 -2.72 12.41
C LEU A 244 7.63 -2.60 13.93
N THR A 245 8.51 -1.80 14.53
CA THR A 245 8.38 -1.36 15.92
C THR A 245 7.25 -0.33 16.05
N LYS A 246 6.65 -0.25 17.25
CA LYS A 246 5.53 0.63 17.58
C LYS A 246 5.87 2.12 17.45
#